data_AF-Q4RBE8-F1
#
_entry.id   AF-Q4RBE8-F1
#
_cell.length_a   1.000
_cell.length_b   1.000
_cell.length_c   1.000
_cell.angle_alpha   90.00
_cell.angle_beta   90.00
_cell.angle_gamma   90.00
#
_symmetry.space_group_name_H-M   'P 1'
#
loop_
_entity.id
_entity.type
_entity.pdbx_description
1 polymer ?
#
loop_
_entity_poly.entity_id
_entity_poly.type
_entity_poly.pdbx_seq_one_letter_code
_entity_poly.pdbx_strand_id
1 'polypeptide(L)'
;KLTGISEPVTIKTSGSRFGSWMMDPVAPSGDNRVWYMDGYHNNRFVREYQSMYDFMTTDNFTSHRLPHPWSGTGQVVNKGSIYYNKFQSHTIIKFEFSTSLISRSRQLDFAGYKNM
;
A
#
# COMPACT_ATOMS: atom_id res chain seq x y z
N LYS A 1 -18.90 3.87 -17.44
CA LYS A 1 -18.59 2.53 -18.00
C LYS A 1 -17.19 2.60 -18.59
N LEU A 2 -16.28 1.70 -18.21
CA LEU A 2 -14.95 1.61 -18.84
C LEU A 2 -15.11 1.06 -20.26
N THR A 3 -14.52 1.72 -21.26
CA THR A 3 -14.69 1.39 -22.68
C THR A 3 -13.38 1.01 -23.39
N GLY A 4 -12.23 1.24 -22.75
CA GLY A 4 -10.92 0.87 -23.28
C GLY A 4 -9.81 1.12 -22.26
N ILE A 5 -8.66 0.49 -22.48
CA ILE A 5 -7.42 0.64 -21.70
C ILE A 5 -6.30 0.89 -22.73
N SER A 6 -5.48 1.93 -22.52
CA SER A 6 -4.33 2.24 -23.38
C SER A 6 -3.10 1.44 -22.98
N GLU A 7 -2.04 1.57 -23.78
CA GLU A 7 -0.72 1.02 -23.41
C GLU A 7 -0.25 1.53 -22.04
N PRO A 8 0.40 0.68 -21.23
CA PRO A 8 0.93 1.07 -19.94
C PRO A 8 2.17 1.96 -20.09
N VAL A 9 2.41 2.79 -19.08
CA VAL A 9 3.65 3.56 -18.95
C VAL A 9 4.53 2.90 -17.88
N THR A 10 5.78 2.62 -18.22
CA THR A 10 6.77 2.13 -17.26
C THR A 10 7.29 3.29 -16.43
N ILE A 11 6.98 3.27 -15.13
CA ILE A 11 7.43 4.28 -14.16
C ILE A 11 8.77 3.89 -13.53
N LYS A 12 8.89 2.65 -13.06
CA LYS A 12 10.11 2.12 -12.41
C LYS A 12 10.14 0.60 -12.53
N THR A 13 11.35 0.04 -12.62
CA THR A 13 11.61 -1.39 -12.41
C THR A 13 12.32 -1.54 -11.07
N SER A 14 11.64 -2.08 -10.06
CA SER A 14 12.20 -2.22 -8.71
C SER A 14 11.49 -3.31 -7.92
N GLY A 15 12.20 -3.83 -6.91
CA GLY A 15 11.66 -4.76 -5.92
C GLY A 15 11.43 -6.18 -6.40
N SER A 16 10.53 -6.86 -5.71
CA SER A 16 10.20 -8.26 -5.91
C SER A 16 9.23 -8.47 -7.08
N ARG A 17 9.01 -9.73 -7.48
CA ARG A 17 8.05 -10.11 -8.53
C ARG A 17 6.62 -9.65 -8.27
N PHE A 18 6.26 -9.48 -7.00
CA PHE A 18 4.93 -9.06 -6.57
C PHE A 18 5.06 -7.90 -5.62
N GLY A 19 4.08 -7.00 -5.66
CA GLY A 19 4.00 -5.83 -4.80
C GLY A 19 2.85 -4.94 -5.28
N SER A 20 2.74 -3.78 -4.66
CA SER A 20 1.82 -2.73 -5.09
C SER A 20 2.41 -1.36 -4.80
N TRP A 21 1.96 -0.36 -5.55
CA TRP A 21 2.28 1.03 -5.30
C TRP A 21 1.10 1.91 -5.70
N MET A 22 0.99 3.08 -5.09
CA MET A 22 -0.09 4.02 -5.36
C MET A 22 0.18 5.40 -4.77
N MET A 23 -0.68 6.34 -5.15
CA MET A 23 -0.88 7.61 -4.46
C MET A 23 -2.19 7.58 -3.66
N ASP A 24 -2.37 8.55 -2.77
CA ASP A 24 -3.63 8.78 -2.09
C ASP A 24 -4.58 9.56 -3.03
N PRO A 25 -5.72 8.99 -3.44
CA PRO A 25 -6.61 9.64 -4.41
C PRO A 25 -7.31 10.89 -3.88
N VAL A 26 -7.26 11.13 -2.57
CA VAL A 26 -7.87 12.30 -1.91
C VAL A 26 -6.83 13.16 -1.20
N ALA A 27 -5.56 13.05 -1.61
CA ALA A 27 -4.50 13.89 -1.11
C ALA A 27 -4.78 15.38 -1.42
N PRO A 28 -4.38 16.31 -0.54
CA PRO A 28 -4.44 17.74 -0.82
C PRO A 28 -3.67 18.11 -2.11
N SER A 29 -4.07 19.19 -2.77
CA SER A 29 -3.34 19.68 -3.95
C SER A 29 -1.86 19.93 -3.63
N GLY A 30 -0.98 19.36 -4.45
CA GLY A 30 0.47 19.42 -4.25
C GLY A 30 1.06 18.23 -3.50
N ASP A 31 0.25 17.40 -2.83
CA ASP A 31 0.69 16.13 -2.29
C ASP A 31 0.67 15.06 -3.38
N ASN A 32 1.87 14.74 -3.88
CA ASN A 32 2.09 13.73 -4.93
C ASN A 32 2.96 12.56 -4.41
N ARG A 33 2.85 12.29 -3.11
CA ARG A 33 3.56 11.20 -2.46
C ARG A 33 3.16 9.85 -3.03
N VAL A 34 4.11 8.93 -3.00
CA VAL A 34 3.94 7.57 -3.49
C VAL A 34 4.23 6.58 -2.37
N TRP A 35 3.31 5.65 -2.15
CA TRP A 35 3.49 4.54 -1.24
C TRP A 35 3.79 3.27 -2.03
N TYR A 36 4.84 2.57 -1.62
CA TYR A 36 5.33 1.34 -2.23
C TYR A 36 5.36 0.22 -1.19
N MET A 37 4.73 -0.91 -1.54
CA MET A 37 4.61 -2.10 -0.71
C MET A 37 5.20 -3.29 -1.46
N ASP A 38 6.41 -3.70 -1.07
CA ASP A 38 7.11 -4.81 -1.72
C ASP A 38 6.60 -6.17 -1.21
N GLY A 39 6.42 -7.12 -2.13
CA GLY A 39 6.06 -8.49 -1.78
C GLY A 39 4.60 -8.66 -1.35
N TYR A 40 4.17 -9.92 -1.36
CA TYR A 40 2.79 -10.32 -1.05
C TYR A 40 2.67 -11.14 0.24
N HIS A 41 3.80 -11.49 0.88
CA HIS A 41 3.83 -12.47 1.96
C HIS A 41 4.66 -11.97 3.14
N ASN A 42 4.01 -11.85 4.30
CA ASN A 42 4.65 -11.61 5.59
C ASN A 42 5.57 -10.36 5.65
N ASN A 43 5.31 -9.36 4.80
CA ASN A 43 6.00 -8.07 4.86
C ASN A 43 5.15 -7.05 5.67
N ARG A 44 5.81 -6.05 6.25
CA ARG A 44 5.22 -5.00 7.10
C ARG A 44 5.88 -3.62 6.92
N PHE A 45 6.67 -3.41 5.88
CA PHE A 45 7.39 -2.15 5.64
C PHE A 45 6.84 -1.42 4.42
N VAL A 46 6.16 -0.29 4.65
CA VAL A 46 5.68 0.58 3.58
C VAL A 46 6.73 1.66 3.33
N ARG A 47 7.11 1.86 2.07
CA ARG A 47 8.01 2.95 1.68
C ARG A 47 7.19 4.13 1.19
N GLU A 48 7.42 5.31 1.76
CA GLU A 48 6.82 6.58 1.34
C GLU A 48 7.88 7.44 0.65
N TYR A 49 7.63 7.75 -0.62
CA TYR A 49 8.42 8.69 -1.41
C TYR A 49 7.71 10.04 -1.42
N GLN A 50 8.48 11.12 -1.33
CA GLN A 50 7.92 12.48 -1.25
C GLN A 50 7.25 12.92 -2.56
N SER A 51 7.64 12.33 -3.70
CA SER A 51 7.07 12.62 -5.00
C SER A 51 7.21 11.45 -5.98
N MET A 52 6.52 11.52 -7.12
CA MET A 52 6.77 10.61 -8.26
C MET A 52 8.21 10.68 -8.76
N TYR A 53 8.81 11.85 -8.77
CA TYR A 53 10.19 12.02 -9.21
C TYR A 53 11.15 11.24 -8.31
N ASP A 54 10.98 11.36 -6.99
CA ASP A 54 11.78 10.62 -6.02
C ASP A 54 11.56 9.11 -6.15
N PHE A 55 10.31 8.69 -6.35
CA PHE A 55 9.97 7.29 -6.60
C PHE A 55 10.73 6.74 -7.81
N MET A 56 10.72 7.47 -8.93
CA MET A 56 11.33 7.03 -10.20
C MET A 56 12.87 7.04 -10.16
N THR A 57 13.47 8.08 -9.57
CA THR A 57 14.90 8.38 -9.78
C THR A 57 15.79 8.09 -8.58
N THR A 58 15.20 7.86 -7.41
CA THR A 58 15.97 7.71 -6.17
C THR A 58 15.50 6.50 -5.36
N ASP A 59 16.30 6.18 -4.33
CA ASP A 59 15.90 5.32 -3.21
C ASP A 59 15.74 6.13 -1.91
N ASN A 60 15.42 7.42 -2.02
CA ASN A 60 15.13 8.26 -0.88
C ASN A 60 13.66 8.10 -0.47
N PHE A 61 13.41 7.33 0.59
CA PHE A 61 12.08 7.08 1.11
C PHE A 61 12.07 7.07 2.64
N THR A 62 10.90 7.38 3.21
CA THR A 62 10.60 7.11 4.62
C THR A 62 10.01 5.72 4.75
N SER A 63 10.46 4.94 5.73
CA SER A 63 9.99 3.56 5.96
C SER A 63 9.03 3.51 7.15
N HIS A 64 7.77 3.15 6.89
CA HIS A 64 6.76 2.94 7.91
C HIS A 64 6.64 1.46 8.25
N ARG A 65 6.90 1.11 9.50
CA ARG A 65 6.78 -0.27 10.00
C ARG A 65 5.40 -0.51 10.60
N LEU A 66 4.59 -1.33 9.94
CA LEU A 66 3.26 -1.69 10.42
C LEU A 66 3.34 -2.67 11.61
N PRO A 67 2.40 -2.62 12.57
CA PRO A 67 2.41 -3.51 13.75
C PRO A 67 2.20 -4.98 13.39
N HIS A 68 1.47 -5.25 12.31
CA HIS A 68 1.22 -6.59 11.80
C HIS A 68 1.60 -6.69 10.31
N PRO A 69 2.16 -7.83 9.88
CA PRO A 69 2.42 -8.06 8.47
C PRO A 69 1.14 -8.22 7.65
N TRP A 70 1.26 -8.11 6.33
CA TRP A 70 0.15 -8.23 5.38
C TRP A 70 0.13 -9.53 4.58
N SER A 71 -1.04 -9.83 4.01
CA SER A 71 -1.26 -10.86 2.99
C SER A 71 -1.69 -10.23 1.66
N GLY A 72 -1.11 -10.71 0.56
CA GLY A 72 -1.43 -10.28 -0.80
C GLY A 72 -0.84 -8.90 -1.15
N THR A 73 -1.31 -8.33 -2.25
CA THR A 73 -0.89 -7.02 -2.79
C THR A 73 -2.04 -6.00 -2.79
N GLY A 74 -3.12 -6.27 -2.05
CA GLY A 74 -4.34 -5.46 -2.02
C GLY A 74 -4.34 -4.33 -0.99
N GLN A 75 -3.18 -3.81 -0.61
CA GLN A 75 -3.08 -2.65 0.28
C GLN A 75 -3.63 -1.41 -0.43
N VAL A 76 -4.22 -0.47 0.30
CA VAL A 76 -4.70 0.81 -0.23
C VAL A 76 -4.31 1.95 0.69
N VAL A 77 -3.82 3.07 0.14
CA VAL A 77 -3.64 4.32 0.89
C VAL A 77 -4.79 5.28 0.57
N ASN A 78 -5.40 5.82 1.62
CA ASN A 78 -6.53 6.75 1.52
C ASN A 78 -6.62 7.62 2.77
N LYS A 79 -6.71 8.94 2.58
CA LYS A 79 -6.73 9.95 3.64
C LYS A 79 -5.59 9.78 4.66
N GLY A 80 -4.36 9.62 4.19
CA GLY A 80 -3.18 9.51 5.05
C GLY A 80 -3.07 8.20 5.85
N SER A 81 -3.87 7.20 5.50
CA SER A 81 -3.90 5.89 6.15
C SER A 81 -3.76 4.75 5.16
N ILE A 82 -3.07 3.68 5.57
CA ILE A 82 -3.05 2.43 4.84
C ILE A 82 -4.08 1.44 5.38
N TYR A 83 -4.77 0.79 4.44
CA TYR A 83 -5.70 -0.29 4.66
C TYR A 83 -5.08 -1.57 4.11
N TYR A 84 -5.02 -2.63 4.91
CA TYR A 84 -4.39 -3.87 4.48
C TYR A 84 -4.98 -5.11 5.17
N ASN A 85 -4.92 -6.24 4.48
CA ASN A 85 -5.26 -7.55 5.06
C ASN A 85 -4.15 -8.00 5.99
N LYS A 86 -4.46 -8.17 7.28
CA LYS A 86 -3.54 -8.73 8.26
C LYS A 86 -3.18 -10.16 7.85
N PHE A 87 -1.89 -10.48 7.92
CA PHE A 87 -1.34 -11.75 7.49
C PHE A 87 -2.09 -12.95 8.08
N GLN A 88 -2.42 -13.91 7.20
CA GLN A 88 -3.14 -15.15 7.55
C GLN A 88 -4.46 -14.93 8.31
N SER A 89 -5.19 -13.87 7.95
CA SER A 89 -6.52 -13.61 8.51
C SER A 89 -7.42 -12.91 7.49
N HIS A 90 -8.72 -12.92 7.75
CA HIS A 90 -9.72 -12.09 7.07
C HIS A 90 -9.94 -10.76 7.82
N THR A 91 -8.89 -10.17 8.40
CA THR A 91 -8.98 -8.93 9.17
C THR A 91 -8.33 -7.79 8.40
N ILE A 92 -9.08 -6.71 8.17
CA ILE A 92 -8.58 -5.47 7.62
C ILE A 92 -8.10 -4.57 8.76
N ILE A 93 -6.91 -4.00 8.60
CA ILE A 93 -6.34 -3.00 9.50
C ILE A 93 -6.28 -1.67 8.77
N LYS A 94 -6.75 -0.60 9.45
CA LYS A 94 -6.46 0.79 9.11
C LYS A 94 -5.33 1.28 10.02
N PHE A 95 -4.20 1.64 9.42
CA PHE A 95 -3.04 2.23 10.10
C PHE A 95 -2.86 3.68 9.63
N GLU A 96 -2.79 4.60 10.58
CA GLU A 96 -2.64 6.04 10.32
C GLU A 96 -1.14 6.39 10.34
N PHE A 97 -0.61 6.91 9.23
CA PHE A 97 0.83 7.17 9.12
C PHE A 97 1.30 8.27 10.08
N SER A 98 0.50 9.34 10.23
CA SER A 98 0.85 10.52 11.05
C SER A 98 1.04 10.18 12.53
N THR A 99 0.20 9.31 13.08
CA THR A 99 0.30 8.88 14.48
C THR A 99 1.08 7.58 14.65
N SER A 100 1.38 6.87 13.55
CA SER A 100 1.96 5.52 13.57
C SER A 100 1.16 4.53 14.42
N LEU A 101 -0.17 4.62 14.39
CA LEU A 101 -1.08 3.78 15.19
C LEU A 101 -2.14 3.10 14.34
N ILE A 102 -2.62 1.95 14.82
CA ILE A 102 -3.84 1.33 14.29
C ILE A 102 -5.03 2.15 14.75
N SER A 103 -5.72 2.80 13.81
CA SER A 103 -6.92 3.57 14.10
C SER A 103 -8.19 2.73 14.04
N ARG A 104 -8.17 1.61 13.30
CA ARG A 104 -9.27 0.63 13.26
C ARG A 104 -8.78 -0.74 12.83
N SER A 105 -9.39 -1.78 13.36
CA SER A 105 -9.34 -3.13 12.82
C SER A 105 -10.75 -3.68 12.67
N ARG A 106 -10.99 -4.47 11.63
CA ARG A 106 -12.29 -5.08 11.40
C ARG A 106 -12.14 -6.46 10.77
N GLN A 107 -12.80 -7.43 11.36
CA GLN A 107 -12.97 -8.75 10.78
C GLN A 107 -14.00 -8.70 9.64
N LEU A 108 -13.69 -9.34 8.52
CA LEU A 108 -14.63 -9.54 7.42
C LEU A 108 -15.21 -10.95 7.54
N ASP A 109 -16.43 -11.04 8.06
CA ASP A 109 -17.11 -12.32 8.24
C ASP A 109 -17.29 -13.03 6.90
N PHE A 110 -17.10 -14.35 6.91
CA PHE A 110 -17.21 -15.22 5.73
C PHE A 110 -16.21 -14.97 4.59
N ALA A 111 -15.23 -14.07 4.76
CA ALA A 111 -14.18 -13.89 3.76
C ALA A 111 -13.13 -15.01 3.84
N GLY A 112 -12.83 -15.62 2.69
CA GLY A 112 -11.72 -16.55 2.55
C GLY A 112 -10.37 -15.86 2.77
N TYR A 113 -9.38 -16.59 3.28
CA TYR A 113 -8.03 -16.07 3.52
C TYR A 113 -6.99 -17.19 3.39
N LYS A 114 -5.73 -16.83 3.20
CA LYS A 114 -4.59 -17.77 3.10
C LYS A 114 -4.72 -18.78 1.92
N ASN A 115 -5.52 -18.49 0.91
CA ASN A 115 -5.79 -19.39 -0.23
C ASN A 115 -6.34 -20.76 0.22
N MET A 116 -7.16 -20.76 1.27
CA MET A 116 -7.95 -21.90 1.73
C MET A 116 -9.43 -21.67 1.43
#